data_AF-I1DXJ5-F1
#
_entry.id   AF-I1DXJ5-F1
#
_cell.length_a   1.000
_cell.length_b   1.000
_cell.length_c   1.000
_cell.angle_alpha   90.00
_cell.angle_beta   90.00
_cell.angle_gamma   90.00
#
_symmetry.space_group_name_H-M   'P 1'
#
loop_
_entity.id
_entity.type
_entity.pdbx_description
1 polymer ?
#
loop_
_entity_poly.entity_id
_entity_poly.type
_entity_poly.pdbx_seq_one_letter_code
_entity_poly.pdbx_strand_id
1 'polypeptide(L)'
;MQSLQSSNASARWPDKVASVTADMHLLAPKIDSEILQQVQQALLDDKQLEVSYHALHQDAVKQYRLNPLALVQRGQISYLIASAEPYTDPLRFAIHRFVQVEITDSAVVTPPGFNLQRYLASGAMEFSEGDTIKLEFLAKPVLANLLLETPLSVDMTCDKLDNGDYHISATVHKGWQLNLWLMSQSSYLTVLAPQEMRESIKQRLADALAKY
;
A
#
# COMPACT_ATOMS: atom_id res chain seq x y z
N MET A 1 21.48 38.13 6.22
CA MET A 1 20.19 37.76 6.84
C MET A 1 20.35 36.47 7.63
N GLN A 2 21.07 36.50 8.77
CA GLN A 2 21.43 35.29 9.52
C GLN A 2 21.26 35.45 11.04
N SER A 3 20.44 36.41 11.48
CA SER A 3 20.33 36.80 12.89
C SER A 3 18.92 36.72 13.50
N LEU A 4 17.98 36.01 12.86
CA LEU A 4 16.60 35.84 13.38
C LEU A 4 16.17 34.38 13.61
N GLN A 5 17.04 33.39 13.35
CA GLN A 5 16.65 31.97 13.41
C GLN A 5 16.72 31.35 14.82
N SER A 6 17.49 31.92 15.76
CA SER A 6 17.76 31.26 17.06
C SER A 6 16.76 31.54 18.18
N SER A 7 15.89 32.54 18.05
CA SER A 7 14.92 32.90 19.11
C SER A 7 13.47 32.48 18.83
N ASN A 8 13.15 32.03 17.61
CA ASN A 8 11.79 31.64 17.27
C ASN A 8 11.56 30.15 17.58
N ALA A 9 10.68 29.87 18.56
CA ALA A 9 10.36 28.50 18.97
C ALA A 9 9.87 27.62 17.80
N SER A 10 9.17 28.21 16.82
CA SER A 10 8.69 27.53 15.62
C SER A 10 9.80 27.13 14.64
N ALA A 11 10.92 27.85 14.61
CA ALA A 11 12.06 27.53 13.73
C ALA A 11 12.79 26.24 14.12
N ARG A 12 12.62 25.77 15.37
CA ARG A 12 13.20 24.53 15.90
C ARG A 12 12.25 23.34 15.87
N TRP A 13 11.02 23.52 15.36
CA TRP A 13 10.04 22.44 15.29
C TRP A 13 10.48 21.27 14.41
N PRO A 14 11.11 21.46 13.23
CA PRO A 14 11.60 20.36 12.41
C PRO A 14 12.62 19.45 13.12
N ASP A 15 13.42 20.00 14.05
CA ASP A 15 14.41 19.22 14.83
C ASP A 15 13.78 18.42 15.97
N LYS A 16 12.50 18.66 16.29
CA LYS A 16 11.80 18.08 17.44
C LYS A 16 10.71 17.09 17.05
N VAL A 17 10.33 17.06 15.78
CA VAL A 17 9.23 16.24 15.29
C VAL A 17 9.68 15.46 14.08
N ALA A 18 9.63 14.14 14.21
CA ALA A 18 9.85 13.20 13.13
C ALA A 18 8.68 12.21 13.10
N SER A 19 8.38 11.71 11.92
CA SER A 19 7.46 10.59 11.74
C SER A 19 8.25 9.38 11.29
N VAL A 20 7.98 8.23 11.90
CA VAL A 20 8.59 6.95 11.55
C VAL A 20 7.46 5.95 11.33
N THR A 21 7.58 5.12 10.30
CA THR A 21 6.60 4.09 10.03
C THR A 21 6.86 2.87 10.92
N ALA A 22 5.79 2.16 11.29
CA ALA A 22 5.86 1.00 12.19
C ALA A 22 6.24 -0.32 11.47
N ASP A 23 6.55 -0.28 10.18
CA ASP A 23 6.96 -1.41 9.36
C ASP A 23 8.49 -1.57 9.32
N MET A 24 8.93 -2.72 8.82
CA MET A 24 10.35 -2.97 8.59
C MET A 24 10.91 -1.92 7.62
N HIS A 25 11.91 -1.17 8.08
CA HIS A 25 12.50 -0.10 7.29
C HIS A 25 13.34 -0.68 6.13
N LEU A 26 12.77 -0.64 4.92
CA LEU A 26 13.49 -0.90 3.68
C LEU A 26 14.02 0.42 3.10
N LEU A 27 15.09 0.34 2.31
CA LEU A 27 15.60 1.50 1.59
C LEU A 27 14.72 1.82 0.38
N ALA A 28 14.58 3.10 0.07
CA ALA A 28 13.92 3.53 -1.15
C ALA A 28 14.67 3.03 -2.40
N PRO A 29 13.95 2.56 -3.43
CA PRO A 29 14.58 2.23 -4.69
C PRO A 29 15.14 3.49 -5.34
N LYS A 30 16.22 3.35 -6.11
CA LYS A 30 16.72 4.44 -6.94
C LYS A 30 15.72 4.69 -8.06
N ILE A 31 15.33 5.94 -8.24
CA ILE A 31 14.49 6.41 -9.34
C ILE A 31 15.35 7.38 -10.15
N ASP A 32 15.33 7.22 -11.48
CA ASP A 32 15.93 8.20 -12.37
C ASP A 32 15.18 9.54 -12.27
N SER A 33 15.90 10.63 -11.99
CA SER A 33 15.29 11.95 -11.81
C SER A 33 14.56 12.44 -13.05
N GLU A 34 15.05 12.08 -14.24
CA GLU A 34 14.42 12.48 -15.51
C GLU A 34 13.08 11.76 -15.70
N ILE A 35 13.04 10.45 -15.44
CA ILE A 35 11.79 9.67 -15.46
C ILE A 35 10.78 10.26 -14.47
N LEU A 36 11.20 10.54 -13.24
CA LEU A 36 10.30 11.10 -12.22
C LEU A 36 9.75 12.47 -12.66
N GLN A 37 10.62 13.33 -13.20
CA GLN A 37 10.24 14.64 -13.70
C GLN A 37 9.24 14.53 -14.85
N GLN A 38 9.47 13.66 -15.83
CA GLN A 38 8.55 13.47 -16.97
C GLN A 38 7.19 12.96 -16.52
N VAL A 39 7.15 11.99 -15.59
CA VAL A 39 5.88 11.48 -15.04
C VAL A 39 5.12 12.60 -14.31
N GLN A 40 5.82 13.41 -13.51
CA GLN A 40 5.20 14.54 -12.80
C GLN A 40 4.71 15.63 -13.75
N GLN A 41 5.49 15.95 -14.79
CA GLN A 41 5.12 16.94 -15.80
C GLN A 41 3.88 16.49 -16.58
N ALA A 42 3.83 15.23 -17.01
CA ALA A 42 2.65 14.69 -17.70
C ALA A 42 1.38 14.70 -16.85
N LEU A 43 1.51 14.47 -15.53
CA LEU A 43 0.40 14.61 -14.58
C LEU A 43 -0.07 16.07 -14.44
N LEU A 44 0.85 17.03 -14.46
CA LEU A 44 0.51 18.46 -14.35
C LEU A 44 -0.12 19.01 -15.64
N ASP A 45 0.33 18.53 -16.79
CA ASP A 45 -0.10 19.01 -18.11
C ASP A 45 -1.27 18.21 -18.70
N ASP A 46 -1.78 17.22 -17.97
CA ASP A 46 -2.80 16.26 -18.44
C ASP A 46 -2.43 15.62 -19.79
N LYS A 47 -1.18 15.16 -19.91
CA LYS A 47 -0.63 14.51 -21.12
C LYS A 47 -0.46 13.00 -20.95
N GLN A 48 -0.71 12.26 -22.04
CA GLN A 48 -0.43 10.83 -22.07
C GLN A 48 1.08 10.55 -22.13
N LEU A 49 1.46 9.38 -21.65
CA LEU A 49 2.83 8.90 -21.66
C LEU A 49 2.98 7.68 -22.57
N GLU A 50 4.05 7.62 -23.35
CA GLU A 50 4.57 6.37 -23.91
C GLU A 50 5.68 5.85 -23.00
N VAL A 51 5.58 4.61 -22.55
CA VAL A 51 6.49 4.08 -21.54
C VAL A 51 6.95 2.66 -21.83
N SER A 52 8.21 2.39 -21.49
CA SER A 52 8.77 1.05 -21.38
C SER A 52 8.80 0.64 -19.90
N TYR A 53 8.17 -0.47 -19.54
CA TYR A 53 8.00 -0.88 -18.14
C TYR A 53 8.45 -2.32 -17.90
N HIS A 54 9.25 -2.54 -16.86
CA HIS A 54 9.76 -3.85 -16.46
C HIS A 54 9.07 -4.34 -15.16
N ALA A 55 8.09 -5.23 -15.29
CA ALA A 55 7.32 -5.72 -14.13
C ALA A 55 8.15 -6.67 -13.24
N LEU A 56 7.84 -6.71 -11.93
CA LEU A 56 8.63 -7.45 -10.93
C LEU A 56 8.85 -8.94 -11.23
N HIS A 57 7.89 -9.59 -11.87
CA HIS A 57 7.87 -11.03 -12.12
C HIS A 57 7.87 -11.36 -13.62
N GLN A 58 8.29 -10.41 -14.46
CA GLN A 58 8.35 -10.61 -15.89
C GLN A 58 9.74 -10.20 -16.38
N ASP A 59 10.41 -11.10 -17.09
CA ASP A 59 11.72 -10.82 -17.67
C ASP A 59 11.62 -9.88 -18.89
N ALA A 60 10.41 -9.67 -19.41
CA ALA A 60 10.17 -8.86 -20.60
C ALA A 60 9.73 -7.43 -20.25
N VAL A 61 10.38 -6.47 -20.89
CA VAL A 61 9.93 -5.06 -20.92
C VAL A 61 8.69 -4.96 -21.82
N LYS A 62 7.65 -4.30 -21.32
CA LYS A 62 6.41 -4.04 -22.06
C LYS A 62 6.26 -2.56 -22.35
N GLN A 63 5.74 -2.25 -23.53
CA GLN A 63 5.38 -0.89 -23.92
C GLN A 63 3.92 -0.62 -23.53
N TYR A 64 3.65 0.58 -23.04
CA TYR A 64 2.29 1.03 -22.75
C TYR A 64 2.12 2.48 -23.16
N ARG A 65 0.92 2.79 -23.67
CA ARG A 65 0.40 4.16 -23.71
C ARG A 65 -0.46 4.38 -22.47
N LEU A 66 0.01 5.24 -21.57
CA LEU A 66 -0.61 5.47 -20.27
C LEU A 66 -1.35 6.80 -20.23
N ASN A 67 -2.49 6.77 -19.55
CA ASN A 67 -3.24 7.93 -19.12
C ASN A 67 -2.90 8.15 -17.64
N PRO A 68 -1.89 8.98 -17.29
CA PRO A 68 -1.55 9.25 -15.90
C PRO A 68 -2.72 9.93 -15.16
N LEU A 69 -3.07 9.42 -13.98
CA LEU A 69 -4.22 9.87 -13.19
C LEU A 69 -3.85 10.41 -11.81
N ALA A 70 -2.85 9.81 -11.16
CA ALA A 70 -2.38 10.26 -9.84
C ALA A 70 -0.98 9.73 -9.51
N LEU A 71 -0.26 10.45 -8.66
CA LEU A 71 0.97 9.99 -8.02
C LEU A 71 0.68 9.63 -6.56
N VAL A 72 0.99 8.40 -6.14
CA VAL A 72 0.75 7.91 -4.78
C VAL A 72 2.05 7.40 -4.17
N GLN A 73 2.41 7.93 -3.01
CA GLN A 73 3.54 7.43 -2.21
C GLN A 73 3.05 6.32 -1.27
N ARG A 74 3.61 5.10 -1.39
CA ARG A 74 3.30 3.96 -0.52
C ARG A 74 4.59 3.46 0.14
N GLY A 75 4.76 3.82 1.42
CA GLY A 75 6.03 3.61 2.12
C GLY A 75 7.16 4.31 1.36
N GLN A 76 8.18 3.55 0.97
CA GLN A 76 9.32 4.07 0.21
C GLN A 76 9.15 4.05 -1.32
N ILE A 77 8.04 3.52 -1.84
CA ILE A 77 7.83 3.35 -3.28
C ILE A 77 6.80 4.36 -3.79
N SER A 78 7.17 5.12 -4.81
CA SER A 78 6.26 5.99 -5.57
C SER A 78 5.58 5.20 -6.69
N TYR A 79 4.25 5.31 -6.76
CA TYR A 79 3.41 4.66 -7.75
C TYR A 79 2.68 5.70 -8.61
N LEU A 80 2.75 5.52 -9.92
CA LEU A 80 1.83 6.16 -10.86
C LEU A 80 0.56 5.31 -10.95
N ILE A 81 -0.59 5.92 -10.68
CA ILE A 81 -1.90 5.37 -11.02
C ILE A 81 -2.23 5.84 -12.42
N ALA A 82 -2.44 4.90 -13.34
CA ALA A 82 -2.73 5.20 -14.74
C ALA A 82 -3.59 4.09 -15.36
N SER A 83 -4.47 4.44 -16.30
CA SER A 83 -5.03 3.42 -17.20
C SER A 83 -4.10 3.22 -18.40
N ALA A 84 -4.04 1.99 -18.90
CA ALA A 84 -3.20 1.64 -20.05
C ALA A 84 -4.08 1.31 -21.25
N GLU A 85 -3.88 2.01 -22.37
CA GLU A 85 -4.69 1.79 -23.56
C GLU A 85 -4.62 0.33 -24.06
N PRO A 86 -5.73 -0.23 -24.57
CA PRO A 86 -7.06 0.38 -24.74
C PRO A 86 -7.97 0.29 -23.50
N TYR A 87 -7.44 -0.17 -22.36
CA TYR A 87 -8.22 -0.40 -21.15
C TYR A 87 -8.38 0.88 -20.33
N THR A 88 -9.50 0.96 -19.60
CA THR A 88 -9.82 2.11 -18.76
C THR A 88 -9.59 1.85 -17.27
N ASP A 89 -9.36 0.59 -16.88
CA ASP A 89 -9.12 0.22 -15.49
C ASP A 89 -7.79 0.81 -14.99
N PRO A 90 -7.79 1.58 -13.89
CA PRO A 90 -6.57 2.14 -13.34
C PRO A 90 -5.66 1.08 -12.73
N LEU A 91 -4.43 1.01 -13.23
CA LEU A 91 -3.37 0.14 -12.76
C LEU A 91 -2.30 0.93 -11.98
N ARG A 92 -1.45 0.19 -11.26
CA ARG A 92 -0.36 0.73 -10.44
C ARG A 92 0.98 0.44 -11.12
N PHE A 93 1.72 1.49 -11.45
CA PHE A 93 3.06 1.40 -12.01
C PHE A 93 4.08 1.94 -11.01
N ALA A 94 5.01 1.09 -10.55
CA ALA A 94 6.06 1.55 -9.65
C ALA A 94 7.10 2.34 -10.45
N ILE A 95 7.35 3.59 -10.09
CA ILE A 95 8.10 4.51 -10.98
C ILE A 95 9.54 4.03 -11.22
N HIS A 96 10.20 3.46 -10.22
CA HIS A 96 11.54 2.87 -10.33
C HIS A 96 11.64 1.69 -11.32
N ARG A 97 10.53 1.25 -11.91
CA ARG A 97 10.46 0.16 -12.91
C ARG A 97 10.20 0.65 -14.33
N PHE A 98 10.03 1.96 -14.52
CA PHE A 98 10.10 2.53 -15.86
C PHE A 98 11.54 2.47 -16.36
N VAL A 99 11.70 1.98 -17.59
CA VAL A 99 12.97 1.95 -18.32
C VAL A 99 13.09 3.21 -19.18
N GLN A 100 11.98 3.66 -19.74
CA GLN A 100 11.88 4.87 -20.56
C GLN A 100 10.48 5.46 -20.39
N VAL A 101 10.39 6.79 -20.41
CA VAL A 101 9.15 7.57 -20.40
C VAL A 101 9.28 8.68 -21.44
N GLU A 102 8.20 8.92 -22.18
CA GLU A 102 8.10 10.04 -23.12
C GLU A 102 6.71 10.66 -22.97
N ILE A 103 6.67 11.99 -22.85
CA ILE A 103 5.43 12.76 -22.82
C ILE A 103 4.94 12.92 -24.26
N THR A 104 3.70 12.56 -24.51
CA THR A 104 3.09 12.73 -25.83
C THR A 104 2.35 14.06 -25.93
N ASP A 105 2.03 14.48 -27.15
CA ASP A 105 1.15 15.64 -27.39
C ASP A 105 -0.33 15.36 -27.07
N SER A 106 -0.70 14.09 -26.88
CA SER A 106 -2.08 13.68 -26.67
C SER A 106 -2.53 13.95 -25.23
N ALA A 107 -3.76 14.44 -25.10
CA ALA A 107 -4.36 14.67 -23.79
C ALA A 107 -4.75 13.35 -23.11
N VAL A 108 -4.69 13.34 -21.78
CA VAL A 108 -5.15 12.21 -20.96
C VAL A 108 -6.63 11.90 -21.24
N VAL A 109 -6.92 10.61 -21.42
CA VAL A 109 -8.27 10.06 -21.43
C VAL A 109 -8.57 9.53 -20.03
N THR A 110 -9.16 10.38 -19.18
CA THR A 110 -9.54 9.99 -17.83
C THR A 110 -10.72 9.00 -17.86
N PRO A 111 -10.62 7.84 -17.19
CA PRO A 111 -11.73 6.91 -17.08
C PRO A 111 -12.97 7.58 -16.46
N PRO A 112 -14.18 7.36 -17.01
CA PRO A 112 -15.40 7.96 -16.48
C PRO A 112 -15.59 7.65 -14.99
N GLY A 113 -15.75 8.70 -14.18
CA GLY A 113 -16.00 8.55 -12.74
C GLY A 113 -14.77 8.21 -11.90
N PHE A 114 -13.55 8.27 -12.46
CA PHE A 114 -12.33 8.14 -11.66
C PHE A 114 -12.28 9.22 -10.57
N ASN A 115 -11.98 8.78 -9.34
CA ASN A 115 -11.76 9.66 -8.21
C ASN A 115 -10.69 9.03 -7.33
N LEU A 116 -9.59 9.76 -7.09
CA LEU A 116 -8.45 9.25 -6.33
C LEU A 116 -8.84 8.81 -4.92
N GLN A 117 -9.69 9.57 -4.21
CA GLN A 117 -10.08 9.22 -2.84
C GLN A 117 -10.90 7.92 -2.81
N ARG A 118 -11.84 7.74 -3.74
CA ARG A 118 -12.59 6.49 -3.89
C ARG A 118 -11.67 5.31 -4.26
N TYR A 119 -10.69 5.55 -5.13
CA TYR A 119 -9.69 4.53 -5.52
C TYR A 119 -8.82 4.11 -4.34
N LEU A 120 -8.40 5.04 -3.49
CA LEU A 120 -7.62 4.73 -2.29
C LEU A 120 -8.48 3.99 -1.25
N ALA A 121 -9.72 4.43 -1.04
CA ALA A 121 -10.65 3.84 -0.09
C ALA A 121 -11.11 2.42 -0.45
N SER A 122 -10.94 1.98 -1.71
CA SER A 122 -11.20 0.58 -2.08
C SER A 122 -10.08 -0.38 -1.63
N GLY A 123 -9.00 0.12 -1.03
CA GLY A 123 -7.85 -0.71 -0.69
C GLY A 123 -6.98 -1.07 -1.90
N ALA A 124 -7.12 -0.35 -3.03
CA ALA A 124 -6.31 -0.60 -4.23
C ALA A 124 -4.80 -0.54 -3.95
N MET A 125 -4.37 0.30 -3.01
CA MET A 125 -2.97 0.40 -2.57
C MET A 125 -2.57 -0.67 -1.54
N GLU A 126 -3.52 -1.41 -1.00
CA GLU A 126 -3.28 -2.61 -0.18
C GLU A 126 -3.23 -3.89 -1.04
N PHE A 127 -3.29 -3.71 -2.36
CA PHE A 127 -3.43 -4.78 -3.35
C PHE A 127 -4.71 -5.60 -3.08
N SER A 128 -5.77 -4.91 -2.68
CA SER A 128 -7.14 -5.41 -2.66
C SER A 128 -7.83 -5.06 -3.98
N GLU A 129 -8.77 -5.91 -4.41
CA GLU A 129 -9.66 -5.62 -5.54
C GLU A 129 -10.93 -4.87 -5.12
N GLY A 130 -10.97 -4.33 -3.90
CA GLY A 130 -12.17 -3.70 -3.33
C GLY A 130 -12.93 -4.60 -2.37
N ASP A 131 -12.64 -5.91 -2.40
CA ASP A 131 -13.30 -6.88 -1.55
C ASP A 131 -12.90 -6.71 -0.09
N THR A 132 -13.90 -6.66 0.78
CA THR A 132 -13.73 -6.73 2.23
C THR A 132 -14.17 -8.10 2.74
N ILE A 133 -13.60 -8.51 3.87
CA ILE A 133 -14.00 -9.74 4.56
C ILE A 133 -14.25 -9.44 6.02
N LYS A 134 -15.22 -10.16 6.61
CA LYS A 134 -15.35 -10.25 8.06
C LYS A 134 -14.30 -11.23 8.56
N LEU A 135 -13.27 -10.70 9.20
CA LEU A 135 -12.19 -11.46 9.80
C LEU A 135 -12.53 -11.71 11.27
N GLU A 136 -12.40 -12.97 11.69
CA GLU A 136 -12.52 -13.37 13.08
C GLU A 136 -11.29 -14.17 13.51
N PHE A 137 -10.73 -13.84 14.67
CA PHE A 137 -9.57 -14.54 15.22
C PHE A 137 -9.54 -14.49 16.75
N LEU A 138 -8.86 -15.48 17.33
CA LEU A 138 -8.43 -15.42 18.72
C LEU A 138 -7.09 -14.70 18.79
N ALA A 139 -6.93 -13.80 19.75
CA ALA A 139 -5.72 -13.04 19.99
C ALA A 139 -5.20 -13.26 21.40
N LYS A 140 -3.89 -13.33 21.55
CA LYS A 140 -3.22 -13.26 22.86
C LYS A 140 -3.34 -11.84 23.44
N PRO A 141 -3.30 -11.67 24.79
CA PRO A 141 -3.47 -10.38 25.43
C PRO A 141 -2.61 -9.24 24.87
N VAL A 142 -1.35 -9.54 24.53
CA VAL A 142 -0.42 -8.54 23.98
C VAL A 142 -0.93 -7.95 22.67
N LEU A 143 -1.39 -8.79 21.73
CA LEU A 143 -1.91 -8.33 20.45
C LEU A 143 -3.26 -7.64 20.62
N ALA A 144 -4.13 -8.18 21.47
CA ALA A 144 -5.45 -7.60 21.72
C ALA A 144 -5.35 -6.17 22.28
N ASN A 145 -4.44 -5.93 23.24
CA ASN A 145 -4.22 -4.61 23.81
C ASN A 145 -3.73 -3.60 22.77
N LEU A 146 -2.78 -4.01 21.91
CA LEU A 146 -2.30 -3.16 20.81
C LEU A 146 -3.44 -2.79 19.84
N LEU A 147 -4.31 -3.76 19.51
CA LEU A 147 -5.43 -3.49 18.61
C LEU A 147 -6.51 -2.62 19.25
N LEU A 148 -6.68 -2.65 20.58
CA LEU A 148 -7.57 -1.70 21.26
C LEU A 148 -7.05 -0.25 21.17
N GLU A 149 -5.74 -0.04 21.12
CA GLU A 149 -5.12 1.28 20.90
C GLU A 149 -5.18 1.70 19.42
N THR A 150 -4.99 0.75 18.50
CA THR A 150 -5.02 0.97 17.05
C THR A 150 -5.92 -0.07 16.35
N PRO A 151 -7.25 0.17 16.30
CA PRO A 151 -8.21 -0.77 15.73
C PRO A 151 -7.96 -1.11 14.27
N LEU A 152 -8.24 -2.36 13.88
CA LEU A 152 -8.14 -2.80 12.48
C LEU A 152 -9.18 -2.12 11.57
N SER A 153 -10.35 -1.82 12.13
CA SER A 153 -11.47 -1.20 11.44
C SER A 153 -12.38 -0.49 12.45
N VAL A 154 -13.26 0.37 11.95
CA VAL A 154 -14.23 1.10 12.79
C VAL A 154 -15.27 0.17 13.42
N ASP A 155 -15.58 -0.96 12.80
CA ASP A 155 -16.54 -1.95 13.28
C ASP A 155 -15.90 -3.06 14.13
N MET A 156 -14.65 -2.88 14.55
CA MET A 156 -13.91 -3.88 15.31
C MET A 156 -14.53 -4.12 16.69
N THR A 157 -14.80 -5.38 17.03
CA THR A 157 -15.17 -5.83 18.38
C THR A 157 -14.02 -6.64 18.99
N CYS A 158 -13.92 -6.61 20.33
CA CYS A 158 -12.87 -7.30 21.08
C CYS A 158 -13.44 -7.76 22.42
N ASP A 159 -13.70 -9.06 22.52
CA ASP A 159 -14.33 -9.69 23.67
C ASP A 159 -13.34 -10.60 24.40
N LYS A 160 -13.15 -10.35 25.70
CA LYS A 160 -12.24 -11.16 26.53
C LYS A 160 -12.90 -12.50 26.87
N LEU A 161 -12.15 -13.59 26.71
CA LEU A 161 -12.59 -14.95 27.01
C LEU A 161 -12.11 -15.42 28.39
N ASP A 162 -12.75 -16.46 28.92
CA ASP A 162 -12.45 -17.02 30.25
C ASP A 162 -11.01 -17.54 30.38
N ASN A 163 -10.42 -18.01 29.28
CA ASN A 163 -9.04 -18.50 29.23
C ASN A 163 -8.00 -17.37 29.17
N GLY A 164 -8.43 -16.11 29.15
CA GLY A 164 -7.58 -14.92 29.08
C GLY A 164 -7.22 -14.47 27.65
N ASP A 165 -7.53 -15.25 26.62
CA ASP A 165 -7.42 -14.80 25.23
C ASP A 165 -8.60 -13.88 24.87
N TYR A 166 -8.55 -13.28 23.69
CA TYR A 166 -9.58 -12.36 23.19
C TYR A 166 -10.14 -12.89 21.88
N HIS A 167 -11.46 -12.83 21.69
CA HIS A 167 -12.10 -12.98 20.39
C HIS A 167 -12.22 -11.59 19.75
N ILE A 168 -11.71 -11.45 18.52
CA ILE A 168 -11.73 -10.20 17.77
C ILE A 168 -12.45 -10.42 16.45
N SER A 169 -13.34 -9.49 16.10
CA SER A 169 -14.04 -9.46 14.81
C SER A 169 -13.91 -8.09 14.16
N ALA A 170 -13.53 -8.02 12.89
CA ALA A 170 -13.34 -6.77 12.16
C ALA A 170 -13.64 -6.94 10.67
N THR A 171 -14.17 -5.90 10.01
CA THR A 171 -14.27 -5.86 8.55
C THR A 171 -13.02 -5.22 7.96
N VAL A 172 -12.24 -6.00 7.21
CA VAL A 172 -10.93 -5.59 6.68
C VAL A 172 -10.84 -5.83 5.18
N HIS A 173 -9.99 -5.08 4.47
CA HIS A 173 -9.73 -5.33 3.06
C HIS A 173 -9.06 -6.68 2.85
N LYS A 174 -9.64 -7.49 1.94
CA LYS A 174 -9.03 -8.73 1.48
C LYS A 174 -7.90 -8.38 0.52
N GLY A 175 -6.68 -8.78 0.85
CA GLY A 175 -5.54 -8.47 -0.02
C GLY A 175 -4.24 -9.06 0.49
N TRP A 176 -3.17 -8.75 -0.25
CA TRP A 176 -1.82 -9.19 0.09
C TRP A 176 -1.36 -8.66 1.47
N GLN A 177 -1.67 -7.40 1.78
CA GLN A 177 -1.31 -6.75 3.04
C GLN A 177 -1.84 -7.51 4.26
N LEU A 178 -3.12 -7.90 4.22
CA LEU A 178 -3.76 -8.65 5.30
C LEU A 178 -3.09 -10.01 5.52
N ASN A 179 -2.77 -10.73 4.44
CA ASN A 179 -2.09 -12.02 4.53
C ASN A 179 -0.69 -11.88 5.18
N LEU A 180 0.08 -10.85 4.83
CA LEU A 180 1.37 -10.58 5.46
C LEU A 180 1.23 -10.26 6.95
N TRP A 181 0.24 -9.43 7.30
CA TRP A 181 -0.03 -9.07 8.68
C TRP A 181 -0.41 -10.30 9.52
N LEU A 182 -1.33 -11.14 9.04
CA LEU A 182 -1.71 -12.36 9.74
C LEU A 182 -0.53 -13.32 9.94
N MET A 183 0.34 -13.45 8.93
CA MET A 183 1.55 -14.26 9.06
C MET A 183 2.53 -13.70 10.09
N SER A 184 2.74 -12.38 10.15
CA SER A 184 3.64 -11.75 11.12
C SER A 184 3.15 -11.88 12.56
N GLN A 185 1.83 -11.99 12.75
CA GLN A 185 1.19 -12.18 14.04
C GLN A 185 0.86 -13.64 14.38
N SER A 186 1.28 -14.60 13.54
CA SER A 186 0.82 -16.01 13.60
C SER A 186 1.08 -16.74 14.94
N SER A 187 2.03 -16.28 15.75
CA SER A 187 2.27 -16.80 17.11
C SER A 187 1.35 -16.19 18.18
N TYR A 188 0.74 -15.04 17.90
CA TYR A 188 -0.11 -14.28 18.82
C TYR A 188 -1.59 -14.31 18.43
N LEU A 189 -1.94 -14.90 17.29
CA LEU A 189 -3.33 -15.07 16.86
C LEU A 189 -3.63 -16.43 16.27
N THR A 190 -4.92 -16.78 16.23
CA THR A 190 -5.44 -17.94 15.51
C THR A 190 -6.68 -17.51 14.74
N VAL A 191 -6.62 -17.57 13.40
CA VAL A 191 -7.76 -17.24 12.55
C VAL A 191 -8.88 -18.26 12.72
N LEU A 192 -10.10 -17.77 12.99
CA LEU A 192 -11.31 -18.56 13.09
C LEU A 192 -12.10 -18.53 11.77
N ALA A 193 -12.28 -17.35 11.19
CA ALA A 193 -12.97 -17.15 9.93
C ALA A 193 -12.34 -16.00 9.11
N PRO A 194 -12.38 -16.06 7.77
CA PRO A 194 -12.93 -17.15 6.95
C PRO A 194 -12.02 -18.39 6.94
N GLN A 195 -12.63 -19.58 6.77
CA GLN A 195 -11.93 -20.86 6.82
C GLN A 195 -10.83 -20.99 5.76
N GLU A 196 -11.06 -20.46 4.56
CA GLU A 196 -10.07 -20.42 3.47
C GLU A 196 -8.75 -19.75 3.92
N MET A 197 -8.86 -18.63 4.64
CA MET A 197 -7.72 -17.87 5.13
C MET A 197 -6.97 -18.62 6.24
N ARG A 198 -7.72 -19.27 7.14
CA ARG A 198 -7.14 -20.14 8.18
C ARG A 198 -6.30 -21.25 7.56
N GLU A 199 -6.83 -21.95 6.56
CA GLU A 199 -6.11 -23.03 5.89
C GLU A 199 -4.91 -22.52 5.08
N SER A 200 -5.03 -21.36 4.42
CA SER A 200 -3.91 -20.73 3.73
C SER A 200 -2.74 -20.40 4.67
N ILE A 201 -3.02 -19.86 5.86
CA ILE A 201 -2.00 -19.56 6.88
C ILE A 201 -1.35 -20.85 7.39
N LYS A 202 -2.14 -21.88 7.68
CA LYS A 202 -1.61 -23.19 8.12
C LYS A 202 -0.64 -23.78 7.10
N GLN A 203 -1.00 -23.77 5.81
CA GLN A 203 -0.13 -24.26 4.75
C GLN A 203 1.17 -23.46 4.68
N ARG A 204 1.10 -22.13 4.70
CA ARG A 204 2.30 -21.26 4.66
C ARG A 204 3.23 -21.49 5.85
N LEU A 205 2.67 -21.71 7.04
CA LEU A 205 3.46 -22.02 8.24
C LEU A 205 4.14 -23.38 8.11
N ALA A 206 3.46 -24.39 7.56
CA ALA A 206 4.05 -25.70 7.30
C ALA A 206 5.19 -25.60 6.26
N ASP A 207 4.98 -24.88 5.15
CA ASP A 207 5.99 -24.67 4.12
C ASP A 207 7.20 -23.89 4.65
N ALA A 208 6.98 -22.93 5.54
CA ALA A 208 8.03 -22.17 6.18
C ALA A 208 8.84 -23.04 7.15
N LEU A 209 8.17 -23.84 7.98
CA LEU A 209 8.82 -24.76 8.90
C LEU A 209 9.69 -25.78 8.16
N ALA A 210 9.25 -26.28 7.01
CA ALA A 210 9.99 -27.24 6.19
C ALA A 210 11.32 -26.70 5.63
N LYS A 211 11.60 -25.41 5.73
CA LYS A 211 12.86 -24.78 5.28
C LYS A 211 13.92 -24.67 6.38
N TYR A 212 13.60 -25.03 7.62
CA TYR A 212 14.49 -24.98 8.78
C TYR A 212 14.65 -26.38 9.39
#